data_AF-A0AAX1N9B9-F1
#
_entry.id   AF-A0AAX1N9B9-F1
#
_cell.length_a   1.000
_cell.length_b   1.000
_cell.length_c   1.000
_cell.angle_alpha   90.00
_cell.angle_beta   90.00
_cell.angle_gamma   90.00
#
_symmetry.space_group_name_H-M   'P 1'
#
loop_
_entity.id
_entity.type
_entity.pdbx_description
1 polymer ?
#
loop_
_entity_poly.entity_id
_entity_poly.type
_entity_poly.pdbx_seq_one_letter_code
_entity_poly.pdbx_strand_id
1 'polypeptide(L)'
;MSIIVIQAIASAISIPTEADNINIHLKDDQMVSVSKKEWKKGKRFCSEDRFAFVRNKQVIFIEKSDIEYIRYESLRTFEKTADFMEEYAKVQELDEEVLKYFHTVKHKKARTSQVLAVGATCMGVLVSPLVLVVAPIPLIQAVSRMRKVEYQYCVKGKEWKSLKNARKKKIKNYKLKATA
;
A
#
# COMPACT_ATOMS: atom_id res chain seq x y z
N MET A 1 24.51 -21.83 -8.24
CA MET A 1 23.35 -21.60 -9.14
C MET A 1 22.01 -21.51 -8.38
N SER A 2 21.88 -22.11 -7.20
CA SER A 2 20.65 -22.15 -6.38
C SER A 2 20.22 -20.80 -5.77
N ILE A 3 21.17 -19.93 -5.37
CA ILE A 3 20.86 -18.62 -4.75
C ILE A 3 20.19 -17.65 -5.74
N ILE A 4 20.60 -17.68 -7.02
CA ILE A 4 20.08 -16.76 -8.05
C ILE A 4 18.63 -17.12 -8.40
N VAL A 5 18.32 -18.41 -8.47
CA VAL A 5 16.97 -18.92 -8.76
C VAL A 5 16.00 -18.60 -7.62
N ILE A 6 16.41 -18.78 -6.35
CA ILE A 6 15.59 -18.42 -5.18
C ILE A 6 15.30 -16.91 -5.15
N GLN A 7 16.29 -16.06 -5.45
CA GLN A 7 16.08 -14.61 -5.54
C GLN A 7 15.14 -14.22 -6.68
N ALA A 8 15.22 -14.89 -7.84
CA ALA A 8 14.33 -14.65 -8.98
C ALA A 8 12.89 -15.04 -8.65
N ILE A 9 12.68 -16.22 -8.05
CA ILE A 9 11.36 -16.70 -7.64
C ILE A 9 10.76 -15.80 -6.55
N ALA A 10 11.52 -15.44 -5.50
CA ALA A 10 11.06 -14.49 -4.49
C ALA A 10 10.70 -13.12 -5.09
N SER A 11 11.45 -12.65 -6.11
CA SER A 11 11.13 -11.38 -6.78
C SER A 11 9.82 -11.43 -7.57
N ALA A 12 9.50 -12.58 -8.19
CA ALA A 12 8.37 -12.78 -9.09
C ALA A 12 7.06 -13.13 -8.37
N ILE A 13 7.10 -13.80 -7.22
CA ILE A 13 5.88 -14.12 -6.48
C ILE A 13 5.35 -12.84 -5.81
N SER A 14 4.11 -12.47 -6.15
CA SER A 14 3.31 -11.45 -5.45
C SER A 14 2.82 -12.00 -4.10
N ILE A 15 3.74 -12.35 -3.20
CA ILE A 15 3.42 -12.74 -1.84
C ILE A 15 2.96 -11.49 -1.09
N PRO A 16 1.76 -11.47 -0.46
CA PRO A 16 1.41 -10.41 0.48
C PRO A 16 2.42 -10.41 1.62
N THR A 17 3.29 -9.40 1.64
CA THR A 17 4.34 -9.26 2.65
C THR A 17 3.86 -8.39 3.81
N GLU A 18 4.59 -8.41 4.92
CA GLU A 18 4.42 -7.46 6.04
C GLU A 18 4.35 -5.99 5.58
N ALA A 19 4.94 -5.67 4.43
CA ALA A 19 4.85 -4.34 3.82
C ALA A 19 3.43 -3.92 3.41
N ASP A 20 2.55 -4.88 3.08
CA ASP A 20 1.19 -4.65 2.59
C ASP A 20 0.10 -5.10 3.59
N ASN A 21 0.51 -5.66 4.72
CA ASN A 21 -0.37 -6.22 5.74
C ASN A 21 -0.63 -5.24 6.89
N ILE A 22 -1.59 -5.61 7.74
CA ILE A 22 -1.86 -4.98 9.04
C ILE A 22 -0.92 -5.68 10.03
N ASN A 23 0.04 -4.97 10.61
CA ASN A 23 0.95 -5.56 11.59
C ASN A 23 0.47 -5.21 13.00
N ILE A 24 -0.03 -6.22 13.70
CA ILE A 24 -0.55 -6.11 15.06
C ILE A 24 0.57 -6.52 16.01
N HIS A 25 1.00 -5.60 16.87
CA HIS A 25 2.00 -5.87 17.89
C HIS A 25 1.30 -6.19 19.20
N LEU A 26 1.61 -7.36 19.75
CA LEU A 26 1.06 -7.85 21.01
C LEU A 26 1.99 -7.47 22.17
N LYS A 27 1.45 -7.44 23.38
CA LYS A 27 2.21 -7.15 24.61
C LYS A 27 3.36 -8.14 24.88
N ASP A 28 3.25 -9.36 24.36
CA ASP A 28 4.28 -10.41 24.48
C ASP A 28 5.44 -10.24 23.47
N ASP A 29 5.61 -9.04 22.90
CA ASP A 29 6.58 -8.70 21.85
C ASP A 29 6.43 -9.53 20.55
N GLN A 30 5.28 -10.21 20.41
CA GLN A 30 4.92 -10.95 19.21
C GLN A 30 4.25 -10.03 18.19
N MET A 31 4.59 -10.21 16.91
CA MET A 31 3.97 -9.49 15.81
C MET A 31 3.11 -10.45 14.98
N VAL A 32 1.82 -10.15 14.89
CA VAL A 32 0.89 -10.85 14.00
C VAL A 32 0.65 -9.99 12.76
N SER A 33 1.23 -10.41 11.64
CA SER A 33 0.97 -9.78 10.34
C SER A 33 -0.29 -10.39 9.71
N VAL A 34 -1.33 -9.58 9.55
CA VAL A 34 -2.63 -9.98 9.01
C VAL A 34 -2.83 -9.34 7.64
N SER A 35 -3.02 -10.16 6.61
CA SER A 35 -3.32 -9.63 5.29
C SER A 35 -4.75 -9.09 5.21
N LYS A 36 -4.96 -8.12 4.32
CA LYS A 36 -6.30 -7.55 4.09
C LYS A 36 -7.36 -8.60 3.74
N LYS A 37 -6.97 -9.67 3.03
CA LYS A 37 -7.88 -10.75 2.64
C LYS A 37 -8.31 -11.59 3.85
N GLU A 38 -7.37 -11.90 4.74
CA GLU A 38 -7.63 -12.66 5.97
C GLU A 38 -8.52 -11.86 6.92
N TRP A 39 -8.22 -10.57 7.10
CA TRP A 39 -9.07 -9.66 7.88
C TRP A 39 -10.48 -9.53 7.29
N LYS A 40 -10.62 -9.29 5.98
CA LYS A 40 -11.95 -9.13 5.37
C LYS A 40 -12.86 -10.36 5.55
N LYS A 41 -12.27 -11.56 5.58
CA LYS A 41 -13.00 -12.81 5.88
C LYS A 41 -13.33 -12.96 7.36
N GLY A 42 -12.45 -12.48 8.23
CA GLY A 42 -12.61 -12.52 9.68
C GLY A 42 -13.53 -11.44 10.25
N LYS A 43 -13.73 -10.32 9.53
CA LYS A 43 -14.47 -9.14 10.01
C LYS A 43 -15.83 -9.46 10.62
N ARG A 44 -16.55 -10.46 10.06
CA ARG A 44 -17.87 -10.90 10.57
C ARG A 44 -17.85 -11.59 11.93
N PHE A 45 -16.67 -12.00 12.39
CA PHE A 45 -16.45 -12.67 13.68
C PHE A 45 -15.78 -11.74 14.70
N CYS A 46 -15.48 -10.48 14.32
CA CYS A 46 -14.97 -9.51 15.26
C CYS A 46 -16.10 -9.05 16.20
N SER A 47 -15.77 -8.88 17.48
CA SER A 47 -16.61 -8.26 18.49
C SER A 47 -15.90 -7.03 19.06
N GLU A 48 -16.50 -6.34 20.04
CA GLU A 48 -15.88 -5.18 20.70
C GLU A 48 -14.58 -5.54 21.44
N ASP A 49 -14.51 -6.76 21.99
CA ASP A 49 -13.38 -7.23 22.80
C ASP A 49 -12.37 -8.10 22.04
N ARG A 50 -12.71 -8.53 20.82
CA ARG A 50 -11.91 -9.53 20.08
C ARG A 50 -11.79 -9.19 18.61
N PHE A 51 -10.55 -9.15 18.14
CA PHE A 51 -10.22 -9.07 16.73
C PHE A 51 -10.12 -10.46 16.12
N ALA A 52 -10.77 -10.69 14.98
CA ALA A 52 -10.77 -11.97 14.29
C ALA A 52 -10.23 -11.88 12.86
N PHE A 53 -9.42 -12.87 12.45
CA PHE A 53 -8.97 -13.04 11.08
C PHE A 53 -8.97 -14.51 10.67
N VAL A 54 -9.13 -14.79 9.37
CA VAL A 54 -9.17 -16.17 8.85
C VAL A 54 -7.89 -16.51 8.14
N ARG A 55 -7.12 -17.47 8.68
CA ARG A 55 -5.91 -18.03 8.06
C ARG A 55 -6.07 -19.53 7.88
N ASN A 56 -5.72 -20.05 6.71
CA ASN A 56 -5.81 -21.50 6.42
C ASN A 56 -7.18 -22.14 6.76
N LYS A 57 -8.28 -21.41 6.51
CA LYS A 57 -9.67 -21.81 6.85
C LYS A 57 -9.99 -21.89 8.35
N GLN A 58 -9.07 -21.51 9.23
CA GLN A 58 -9.31 -21.40 10.67
C GLN A 58 -9.56 -19.94 11.04
N VAL A 59 -10.47 -19.73 11.98
CA VAL A 59 -10.72 -18.41 12.58
C VAL A 59 -9.76 -18.26 13.76
N ILE A 60 -8.92 -17.25 13.72
CA ILE A 60 -7.98 -16.91 14.78
C ILE A 60 -8.49 -15.64 15.45
N PHE A 61 -8.49 -15.64 16.77
CA PHE A 61 -8.91 -14.52 17.60
C PHE A 61 -7.71 -13.93 18.33
N ILE A 62 -7.70 -12.61 18.46
CA ILE A 62 -6.77 -11.84 19.27
C ILE A 62 -7.62 -11.00 20.21
N GLU A 63 -7.38 -11.09 21.52
CA GLU A 63 -8.08 -10.26 22.48
C GLU A 63 -7.57 -8.82 22.40
N LYS A 64 -8.48 -7.86 22.50
CA LYS A 64 -8.15 -6.43 22.43
C LYS A 64 -7.16 -6.03 23.52
N SER A 65 -7.26 -6.65 24.69
CA SER A 65 -6.35 -6.47 25.84
C SER A 65 -4.90 -6.80 25.52
N ASP A 66 -4.66 -7.69 24.56
CA ASP A 66 -3.34 -8.22 24.24
C ASP A 66 -2.65 -7.40 23.16
N ILE A 67 -3.39 -6.54 22.47
CA ILE A 67 -2.86 -5.65 21.43
C ILE A 67 -2.24 -4.42 22.10
N GLU A 68 -0.97 -4.18 21.84
CA GLU A 68 -0.27 -2.99 22.31
C GLU A 68 -0.43 -1.83 21.32
N TYR A 69 -0.09 -2.07 20.05
CA TYR A 69 -0.23 -1.09 18.98
C TYR A 69 -0.32 -1.75 17.60
N ILE A 70 -0.77 -0.97 16.63
CA ILE A 70 -0.88 -1.41 15.23
C ILE A 70 0.01 -0.54 14.37
N ARG A 71 0.87 -1.18 13.57
CA ARG A 71 1.80 -0.49 12.68
C ARG A 71 1.53 -0.84 11.22
N TYR A 72 1.63 0.19 10.38
CA TYR A 72 1.49 0.06 8.94
C TYR A 72 2.79 0.37 8.23
N GLU A 73 3.09 -0.43 7.21
CA GLU A 73 4.24 -0.21 6.35
C GLU A 73 3.85 0.37 4.99
N SER A 74 2.55 0.48 4.70
CA SER A 74 2.01 0.96 3.43
C SER A 74 0.88 1.95 3.63
N LEU A 75 1.02 3.12 3.00
CA LEU A 75 -0.02 4.16 2.99
C LEU A 75 -1.36 3.61 2.47
N ARG A 76 -1.33 2.67 1.52
CA ARG A 76 -2.56 2.11 0.93
C ARG A 76 -3.34 1.22 1.88
N THR A 77 -2.63 0.54 2.78
CA THR A 77 -3.25 -0.32 3.78
C THR A 77 -3.78 0.54 4.91
N PHE A 78 -2.97 1.49 5.37
CA PHE A 78 -3.34 2.51 6.34
C PHE A 78 -4.64 3.25 5.95
N GLU A 79 -4.69 3.91 4.78
CA GLU A 79 -5.87 4.66 4.28
C GLU A 79 -7.17 3.84 4.20
N LYS A 80 -7.10 2.51 4.27
CA LYS A 80 -8.27 1.63 4.10
C LYS A 80 -8.67 0.89 5.35
N THR A 81 -7.80 0.82 6.35
CA THR A 81 -8.04 0.02 7.55
C THR A 81 -7.73 0.73 8.85
N ALA A 82 -7.02 1.87 8.84
CA ALA A 82 -6.65 2.59 10.06
C ALA A 82 -7.89 2.96 10.90
N ASP A 83 -8.89 3.63 10.31
CA ASP A 83 -10.11 4.07 11.00
C ASP A 83 -10.83 2.91 11.73
N PHE A 84 -10.84 1.72 11.13
CA PHE A 84 -11.46 0.55 11.75
C PHE A 84 -10.58 -0.06 12.85
N MET A 85 -9.26 -0.05 12.65
CA MET A 85 -8.32 -0.63 13.60
C MET A 85 -8.12 0.25 14.84
N GLU A 86 -8.39 1.56 14.74
CA GLU A 86 -8.40 2.48 15.88
C GLU A 86 -9.41 2.09 16.97
N GLU A 87 -10.51 1.43 16.59
CA GLU A 87 -11.49 0.88 17.54
C GLU A 87 -10.88 -0.20 18.45
N TYR A 88 -9.84 -0.89 17.97
CA TYR A 88 -9.21 -2.02 18.66
C TYR A 88 -7.94 -1.59 19.40
N ALA A 89 -7.08 -0.78 18.79
CA ALA A 89 -5.86 -0.33 19.44
C ALA A 89 -5.33 0.97 18.85
N LYS A 90 -4.39 1.60 19.56
CA LYS A 90 -3.72 2.81 19.07
C LYS A 90 -2.93 2.47 17.79
N VAL A 91 -3.34 3.09 16.69
CA VAL A 91 -2.62 3.01 15.42
C VAL A 91 -1.41 3.95 15.47
N GLN A 92 -0.23 3.43 15.18
CA GLN A 92 0.96 4.26 15.03
C GLN A 92 0.91 5.06 13.73
N GLU A 93 1.40 6.29 13.83
CA GLU A 93 1.57 7.15 12.66
C GLU A 93 2.53 6.50 11.64
N LEU A 94 2.24 6.76 10.36
CA LEU A 94 3.10 6.28 9.28
C LEU A 94 4.44 7.00 9.31
N ASP A 95 5.49 6.20 9.15
CA ASP A 95 6.85 6.71 9.00
C ASP A 95 6.95 7.68 7.81
N GLU A 96 7.69 8.78 7.99
CA GLU A 96 7.80 9.87 7.02
C GLU A 96 8.38 9.36 5.68
N GLU A 97 9.30 8.39 5.72
CA GLU A 97 9.84 7.77 4.51
C GLU A 97 8.76 7.03 3.70
N VAL A 98 7.78 6.43 4.39
CA VAL A 98 6.66 5.72 3.77
C VAL A 98 5.72 6.74 3.11
N LEU A 99 5.40 7.83 3.80
CA LEU A 99 4.64 8.95 3.25
C LEU A 99 5.33 9.52 2.00
N LYS A 100 6.63 9.82 2.12
CA LYS A 100 7.46 10.31 1.00
C LYS A 100 7.43 9.37 -0.20
N TYR A 101 7.56 8.06 0.02
CA TYR A 101 7.48 7.07 -1.05
C TYR A 101 6.14 7.10 -1.77
N PHE A 102 5.04 6.91 -1.03
CA PHE A 102 3.75 6.70 -1.65
C PHE A 102 3.18 7.97 -2.29
N HIS A 103 3.37 9.15 -1.68
CA HIS A 103 2.95 10.41 -2.27
C HIS A 103 3.76 10.75 -3.52
N THR A 104 5.07 10.47 -3.53
CA THR A 104 5.89 10.66 -4.73
C THR A 104 5.47 9.71 -5.86
N VAL A 105 5.10 8.46 -5.56
CA VAL A 105 4.54 7.53 -6.55
C VAL A 105 3.18 8.03 -7.08
N LYS A 106 2.29 8.49 -6.20
CA LYS A 106 0.98 9.05 -6.59
C LYS A 106 1.18 10.27 -7.51
N HIS A 107 2.07 11.19 -7.13
CA HIS A 107 2.40 12.37 -7.92
C HIS A 107 2.93 12.01 -9.31
N LYS A 108 3.89 11.08 -9.43
CA LYS A 108 4.42 10.66 -10.73
C LYS A 108 3.36 10.03 -11.63
N LYS A 109 2.49 9.18 -11.06
CA LYS A 109 1.36 8.61 -11.81
C LYS A 109 0.36 9.66 -12.25
N ALA A 110 0.09 10.66 -11.41
CA ALA A 110 -0.78 11.76 -11.74
C ALA A 110 -0.20 12.62 -12.87
N ARG A 111 1.10 12.93 -12.84
CA ARG A 111 1.82 13.62 -13.93
C ARG A 111 1.75 12.83 -15.24
N THR A 112 1.94 11.52 -15.23
CA THR A 112 1.78 10.69 -16.43
C THR A 112 0.35 10.77 -16.98
N SER A 113 -0.67 10.71 -16.11
CA SER A 113 -2.06 10.90 -16.53
C SER A 113 -2.32 12.29 -17.12
N GLN A 114 -1.72 13.34 -16.57
CA GLN A 114 -1.82 14.69 -17.14
C GLN A 114 -1.21 14.77 -18.54
N VAL A 115 -0.02 14.20 -18.75
CA VAL A 115 0.64 14.18 -20.07
C VAL A 115 -0.21 13.45 -21.10
N LEU A 116 -0.78 12.29 -20.72
CA LEU A 116 -1.70 11.55 -21.59
C LEU A 116 -2.98 12.33 -21.91
N ALA A 117 -3.52 13.04 -20.92
CA ALA A 117 -4.71 13.87 -21.08
C ALA A 117 -4.45 15.01 -22.08
N VAL A 118 -3.35 15.75 -21.90
CA VAL A 118 -2.94 16.82 -22.83
C VAL A 118 -2.69 16.26 -24.23
N GLY A 119 -1.98 15.13 -24.34
CA GLY A 119 -1.75 14.47 -25.63
C GLY A 119 -3.04 14.04 -26.34
N ALA A 120 -4.00 13.48 -25.60
CA ALA A 120 -5.31 13.11 -26.14
C ALA A 120 -6.11 14.33 -26.61
N THR A 121 -6.09 15.44 -25.87
CA THR A 121 -6.73 16.68 -26.29
C THR A 121 -6.08 17.26 -27.53
N CYS A 122 -4.73 17.30 -27.60
CA CYS A 122 -4.02 17.78 -28.78
C CYS A 122 -4.31 16.91 -30.03
N MET A 123 -4.34 15.58 -29.89
CA MET A 123 -4.74 14.66 -30.96
C MET A 123 -6.19 14.89 -31.41
N GLY A 124 -7.10 15.17 -30.48
CA GLY A 124 -8.49 15.45 -30.78
C GLY A 124 -8.72 16.74 -31.55
N VAL A 125 -7.91 17.76 -31.27
CA VAL A 125 -7.97 19.06 -31.99
C VAL A 125 -7.30 18.97 -33.36
N LEU A 126 -6.19 18.24 -33.49
CA LEU A 126 -5.35 18.27 -34.69
C LEU A 126 -5.61 17.13 -35.69
N VAL A 127 -6.08 15.97 -35.23
CA VAL A 127 -6.12 14.74 -36.05
C VAL A 127 -7.53 14.20 -36.22
N SER A 128 -8.30 14.08 -35.13
CA SER A 128 -9.66 13.53 -35.22
C SER A 128 -10.56 14.06 -34.08
N PRO A 129 -11.59 14.86 -34.41
CA PRO A 129 -12.54 15.38 -33.42
C PRO A 129 -13.24 14.30 -32.59
N LEU A 130 -13.37 13.07 -33.10
CA LEU A 130 -13.96 11.95 -32.36
C LEU A 130 -13.17 11.59 -31.09
N VAL A 131 -11.86 11.88 -31.06
CA VAL A 131 -11.02 11.67 -29.86
C VAL A 131 -11.43 12.62 -28.72
N LEU A 132 -12.04 13.77 -29.02
CA LEU A 132 -12.54 14.70 -28.00
C LEU A 132 -13.72 14.12 -27.20
N VAL A 133 -14.41 13.11 -27.71
CA VAL A 133 -15.47 12.40 -26.97
C VAL A 133 -14.89 11.61 -25.79
N VAL A 134 -13.70 11.04 -25.96
CA VAL A 134 -13.02 10.20 -24.95
C VAL A 134 -11.92 10.91 -24.16
N ALA A 135 -11.42 12.06 -24.66
CA ALA A 135 -10.43 12.89 -23.98
C ALA A 135 -10.79 13.37 -22.55
N PRO A 136 -12.07 13.56 -22.15
CA PRO A 136 -12.42 13.92 -20.78
C PRO A 136 -12.08 12.85 -19.74
N ILE A 137 -12.04 11.57 -20.13
CA ILE A 137 -11.75 10.46 -19.22
C ILE A 137 -10.35 10.57 -18.60
N PRO A 138 -9.25 10.67 -19.38
CA PRO A 138 -7.91 10.83 -18.82
C PRO A 138 -7.75 12.16 -18.05
N LEU A 139 -8.46 13.23 -18.43
CA LEU A 139 -8.48 14.49 -17.68
C LEU A 139 -9.07 14.33 -16.28
N ILE A 140 -10.27 13.74 -16.17
CA ILE A 140 -10.93 13.47 -14.88
C ILE A 140 -10.05 12.55 -14.02
N GLN A 141 -9.46 11.52 -14.62
CA GLN A 141 -8.54 10.63 -13.93
C GLN A 141 -7.29 11.36 -13.42
N ALA A 142 -6.73 12.30 -14.19
CA ALA A 142 -5.59 13.11 -13.78
C ALA A 142 -5.94 14.03 -12.60
N VAL A 143 -7.05 14.75 -12.67
CA VAL A 143 -7.53 15.65 -11.60
C VAL A 143 -7.78 14.87 -10.31
N SER A 144 -8.51 13.75 -10.40
CA SER A 144 -8.80 12.90 -9.25
C SER A 144 -7.52 12.36 -8.58
N ARG A 145 -6.52 11.97 -9.39
CA ARG A 145 -5.24 11.48 -8.87
C ARG A 145 -4.41 12.59 -8.23
N MET A 146 -4.40 13.80 -8.78
CA MET A 146 -3.65 14.95 -8.24
C MET A 146 -4.19 15.41 -6.89
N ARG A 147 -5.53 15.37 -6.68
CA ARG A 147 -6.15 15.74 -5.40
C ARG A 147 -5.74 14.84 -4.23
N LYS A 148 -5.35 13.59 -4.51
CA LYS A 148 -4.93 12.60 -3.50
C LYS A 148 -3.44 12.67 -3.15
N VAL A 149 -2.72 13.65 -3.68
CA VAL A 149 -1.29 13.84 -3.46
C VAL A 149 -1.08 14.93 -2.42
N GLU A 150 -0.44 14.58 -1.33
CA GLU A 150 0.12 15.55 -0.39
C GLU A 150 1.52 15.96 -0.88
N TYR A 151 1.62 17.20 -1.36
CA TYR A 151 2.83 17.72 -1.98
C TYR A 151 3.97 17.92 -0.98
N GLN A 152 3.67 18.09 0.31
CA GLN A 152 4.65 18.19 1.39
C GLN A 152 5.60 16.98 1.44
N TYR A 153 5.11 15.80 1.07
CA TYR A 153 5.88 14.56 1.07
C TYR A 153 6.49 14.21 -0.31
N CYS A 154 6.36 15.07 -1.32
CA CYS A 154 6.83 14.75 -2.68
C CYS A 154 8.32 15.04 -2.88
N VAL A 155 9.12 13.99 -3.11
CA VAL A 155 10.57 14.09 -3.32
C VAL A 155 10.96 13.98 -4.80
N LYS A 156 12.11 14.58 -5.19
CA LYS A 156 12.58 14.64 -6.58
C LYS A 156 14.03 14.16 -6.74
N GLY A 157 14.45 13.97 -8.00
CA GLY A 157 15.86 13.76 -8.35
C GLY A 157 16.55 12.57 -7.67
N LYS A 158 17.68 12.84 -7.01
CA LYS A 158 18.53 11.84 -6.33
C LYS A 158 17.83 11.23 -5.11
N GLU A 159 17.11 12.03 -4.35
CA GLU A 159 16.37 11.61 -3.16
C GLU A 159 15.28 10.57 -3.49
N TRP A 160 14.56 10.77 -4.59
CA TRP A 160 13.62 9.75 -5.06
C TRP A 160 14.32 8.41 -5.40
N LYS A 161 15.52 8.47 -6.00
CA LYS A 161 16.27 7.25 -6.38
C LYS A 161 16.74 6.50 -5.14
N SER A 162 17.29 7.18 -4.13
CA SER A 162 17.71 6.55 -2.88
C SER A 162 16.53 5.93 -2.16
N LEU A 163 15.44 6.67 -1.99
CA LEU A 163 14.23 6.23 -1.32
C LEU A 163 13.55 5.05 -2.04
N LYS A 164 13.50 5.07 -3.38
CA LYS A 164 13.02 3.92 -4.18
C LYS A 164 13.87 2.67 -3.97
N ASN A 165 15.20 2.83 -3.88
CA ASN A 165 16.12 1.71 -3.68
C ASN A 165 16.03 1.15 -2.25
N ALA A 166 15.95 2.03 -1.24
CA ALA A 166 15.74 1.65 0.16
C ALA A 166 14.44 0.83 0.31
N ARG A 167 13.34 1.32 -0.27
CA ARG A 167 12.05 0.60 -0.24
C ARG A 167 12.12 -0.76 -0.95
N LYS A 168 12.81 -0.86 -2.09
CA LYS A 168 13.03 -2.15 -2.78
C LYS A 168 13.79 -3.15 -1.90
N LYS A 169 14.83 -2.71 -1.19
CA LYS A 169 15.58 -3.54 -0.25
C LYS A 169 14.67 -3.98 0.91
N LYS A 170 13.90 -3.05 1.49
CA LYS A 170 12.94 -3.35 2.57
C LYS A 170 11.92 -4.41 2.16
N ILE A 171 11.31 -4.28 0.98
CA ILE A 171 10.39 -5.29 0.42
C ILE A 171 11.09 -6.63 0.19
N LYS A 172 12.33 -6.63 -0.34
CA LYS A 172 13.10 -7.87 -0.52
C LYS A 172 13.32 -8.59 0.82
N ASN A 173 13.65 -7.85 1.87
CA ASN A 173 13.84 -8.42 3.20
C ASN A 173 12.54 -9.00 3.75
N TYR A 174 11.41 -8.32 3.59
CA TYR A 174 10.11 -8.87 4.00
C TYR A 174 9.73 -10.14 3.24
N LYS A 175 10.03 -10.20 1.94
CA LYS A 175 9.81 -11.42 1.16
C LYS A 175 10.66 -12.57 1.66
N LEU A 176 11.94 -12.31 1.96
CA LEU A 176 12.85 -13.33 2.50
C LEU A 176 12.35 -13.87 3.85
N LYS A 177 11.92 -12.98 4.76
CA LYS A 177 11.31 -13.38 6.04
C LYS A 177 10.06 -14.23 5.87
N ALA A 178 9.20 -13.90 4.91
CA ALA A 178 7.97 -14.64 4.66
C ALA A 178 8.19 -16.03 4.01
N THR A 179 9.37 -16.26 3.43
CA THR A 179 9.76 -17.55 2.80
C THR A 179 10.67 -18.40 3.67
N ALA A 180 11.19 -17.85 4.78
CA ALA A 180 12.02 -18.54 5.76
C ALA A 180 11.13 -19.23 6.79
#